data_AF-A0A6C0LJK6-F1
#
_entry.id   AF-A0A6C0LJK6-F1
#
_cell.length_a   1.000
_cell.length_b   1.000
_cell.length_c   1.000
_cell.angle_alpha   90.00
_cell.angle_beta   90.00
_cell.angle_gamma   90.00
#
_symmetry.space_group_name_H-M   'P 1'
#
loop_
_entity.id
_entity.type
_entity.pdbx_description
1 polymer ?
#
loop_
_entity_poly.entity_id
_entity_poly.type
_entity_poly.pdbx_seq_one_letter_code
_entity_poly.pdbx_strand_id
1 'polypeptide(L)'
;MVESKTLGYDINNLVLFAFVGIIIKLFLGSETTEDGSRGPASAAIWGYGVITASVLGIMFITFALASQMSKLSENSFDFVKSLLLHSLPPILMLSVLVWLVSINSEYFKRINQGDVAKEYSTYSNLSTFMVIIQLGVLYKYLTDELLIGKGGPTNKTMLIEALRSRLASVTYLLTLGNMMIASVMTIILRFFSTDG
;
A
#
# COMPACT_ATOMS: atom_id res chain seq x y z
N MET A 1 2.09 -28.54 8.62
CA MET A 1 1.24 -28.40 7.41
C MET A 1 -0.09 -27.66 7.67
N VAL A 2 -0.69 -27.73 8.87
CA VAL A 2 -1.92 -26.98 9.21
C VAL A 2 -1.65 -25.48 9.35
N GLU A 3 -0.55 -25.10 10.01
CA GLU A 3 -0.17 -23.71 10.32
C GLU A 3 0.19 -22.84 9.09
N SER A 4 0.75 -23.44 8.03
CA SER A 4 1.03 -22.69 6.78
C SER A 4 -0.23 -22.45 5.94
N LYS A 5 -1.30 -23.24 6.14
CA LYS A 5 -2.57 -23.07 5.43
C LYS A 5 -3.40 -21.94 6.06
N THR A 6 -3.38 -21.84 7.39
CA THR A 6 -4.05 -20.75 8.12
C THR A 6 -3.40 -19.40 7.80
N LEU A 7 -2.07 -19.35 7.76
CA LEU A 7 -1.32 -18.13 7.41
C LEU A 7 -1.63 -17.58 6.01
N GLY A 8 -1.68 -18.44 5.00
CA GLY A 8 -2.05 -18.03 3.64
C GLY A 8 -3.49 -17.54 3.56
N TYR A 9 -4.39 -18.12 4.36
CA TYR A 9 -5.77 -17.67 4.49
C TYR A 9 -5.87 -16.27 5.12
N ASP A 10 -5.09 -16.00 6.17
CA ASP A 10 -5.05 -14.70 6.84
C ASP A 10 -4.55 -13.58 5.91
N ILE A 11 -3.47 -13.82 5.16
CA ILE A 11 -2.97 -12.84 4.17
C ILE A 11 -4.02 -12.60 3.07
N ASN A 12 -4.67 -13.64 2.56
CA ASN A 12 -5.70 -13.49 1.54
C ASN A 12 -6.88 -12.64 2.04
N ASN A 13 -7.32 -12.85 3.28
CA ASN A 13 -8.38 -12.02 3.88
C ASN A 13 -7.97 -10.56 4.03
N LEU A 14 -6.74 -10.28 4.49
CA LEU A 14 -6.24 -8.91 4.60
C LEU A 14 -6.13 -8.23 3.24
N VAL A 15 -5.72 -8.95 2.20
CA VAL A 15 -5.70 -8.44 0.82
C VAL A 15 -7.11 -8.15 0.33
N LEU A 16 -8.09 -9.01 0.63
CA LEU A 16 -9.50 -8.74 0.32
C LEU A 16 -10.01 -7.49 1.03
N PHE A 17 -9.65 -7.26 2.29
CA PHE A 17 -9.98 -6.00 2.98
C PHE A 17 -9.33 -4.78 2.32
N ALA A 18 -8.08 -4.89 1.87
CA ALA A 18 -7.45 -3.83 1.08
C ALA A 18 -8.22 -3.55 -0.23
N PHE A 19 -8.73 -4.57 -0.91
CA PHE A 19 -9.61 -4.39 -2.07
C PHE A 19 -10.94 -3.71 -1.72
N VAL A 20 -11.54 -3.99 -0.56
CA VAL A 20 -12.71 -3.24 -0.07
C VAL A 20 -12.36 -1.75 0.08
N GLY A 21 -11.18 -1.41 0.60
CA GLY A 21 -10.71 -0.02 0.68
C GLY A 21 -10.58 0.66 -0.70
N ILE A 22 -10.12 -0.07 -1.72
CA ILE A 22 -10.08 0.43 -3.11
C ILE A 22 -11.50 0.72 -3.61
N ILE A 23 -12.45 -0.20 -3.39
CA ILE A 23 -13.85 -0.02 -3.79
C ILE A 23 -14.44 1.22 -3.11
N ILE A 24 -14.17 1.41 -1.82
CA ILE A 24 -14.59 2.61 -1.08
C ILE A 24 -14.07 3.89 -1.74
N LYS A 25 -12.76 3.95 -2.03
CA LYS A 25 -12.15 5.14 -2.64
C LYS A 25 -12.73 5.46 -4.03
N LEU A 26 -12.98 4.44 -4.86
CA LEU A 26 -13.37 4.63 -6.26
C LEU A 26 -14.88 4.82 -6.46
N PHE A 27 -15.72 4.16 -5.67
CA PHE A 27 -17.16 4.07 -5.95
C PHE A 27 -18.05 4.63 -4.84
N LEU A 28 -17.53 4.86 -3.63
CA LEU A 28 -18.33 5.40 -2.52
C LEU A 28 -18.06 6.89 -2.22
N GLY A 29 -17.45 7.61 -3.17
CA GLY A 29 -17.40 9.07 -3.14
C GLY A 29 -18.79 9.66 -3.27
N SER A 30 -19.26 10.39 -2.25
CA SER A 30 -20.50 11.16 -2.39
C SER A 30 -20.29 12.39 -3.25
N GLU A 31 -21.38 12.95 -3.76
CA GLU A 31 -21.42 14.27 -4.38
C GLU A 31 -20.76 15.32 -3.47
N THR A 32 -20.18 16.34 -4.09
CA THR A 32 -19.57 17.46 -3.37
C THR A 32 -20.63 18.29 -2.68
N THR A 33 -20.38 18.68 -1.43
CA THR A 33 -21.29 19.50 -0.62
C THR A 33 -20.72 20.91 -0.45
N GLU A 34 -21.57 21.95 -0.49
CA GLU A 34 -21.14 23.35 -0.32
C GLU A 34 -20.42 23.61 1.02
N ASP A 35 -20.79 22.91 2.10
CA ASP A 35 -20.16 23.02 3.41
C ASP A 35 -18.87 22.18 3.56
N GLY A 36 -18.55 21.35 2.56
CA GLY A 36 -17.41 20.43 2.56
C GLY A 36 -17.50 19.28 3.57
N SER A 37 -18.69 19.02 4.14
CA SER A 37 -18.89 17.98 5.15
C SER A 37 -18.77 16.56 4.59
N ARG A 38 -19.09 16.37 3.30
CA ARG A 38 -19.06 15.07 2.62
C ARG A 38 -18.56 15.26 1.18
N GLY A 39 -17.96 14.22 0.62
CA GLY A 39 -17.46 14.27 -0.75
C GLY A 39 -16.34 13.27 -1.04
N PRO A 40 -15.58 13.49 -2.13
CA PRO A 40 -14.54 12.58 -2.59
C PRO A 40 -13.39 12.36 -1.59
N ALA A 41 -13.03 13.36 -0.76
CA ALA A 41 -12.00 13.18 0.27
C ALA A 41 -12.47 12.29 1.41
N SER A 42 -13.77 12.29 1.73
CA SER A 42 -14.34 11.41 2.75
C SER A 42 -14.15 9.93 2.37
N ALA A 43 -14.53 9.58 1.15
CA ALA A 43 -14.32 8.23 0.62
C ALA A 43 -12.82 7.88 0.51
N ALA A 44 -11.97 8.86 0.23
CA ALA A 44 -10.54 8.64 0.17
C ALA A 44 -9.91 8.31 1.51
N ILE A 45 -10.24 9.05 2.56
CA ILE A 45 -9.73 8.80 3.91
C ILE A 45 -10.16 7.42 4.39
N TRP A 46 -11.44 7.06 4.22
CA TRP A 46 -11.93 5.73 4.58
C TRP A 46 -11.31 4.63 3.73
N GLY A 47 -11.26 4.80 2.41
CA GLY A 47 -10.71 3.82 1.49
C GLY A 47 -9.22 3.55 1.75
N TYR A 48 -8.40 4.60 1.74
CA TYR A 48 -6.97 4.48 2.06
C TYR A 48 -6.72 4.05 3.51
N GLY A 49 -7.58 4.44 4.46
CA GLY A 49 -7.52 3.99 5.85
C GLY A 49 -7.69 2.48 5.99
N VAL A 50 -8.68 1.89 5.30
CA VAL A 50 -8.90 0.43 5.29
C VAL A 50 -7.72 -0.30 4.63
N ILE A 51 -7.18 0.23 3.52
CA ILE A 51 -5.97 -0.32 2.90
C ILE A 51 -4.80 -0.27 3.89
N THR A 52 -4.60 0.86 4.58
CA THR A 52 -3.52 1.06 5.56
C THR A 52 -3.60 0.05 6.71
N ALA A 53 -4.78 -0.12 7.30
CA ALA A 53 -5.00 -1.11 8.37
C ALA A 53 -4.70 -2.54 7.90
N SER A 54 -5.09 -2.87 6.66
CA SER A 54 -4.84 -4.18 6.06
C SER A 54 -3.35 -4.43 5.83
N VAL A 55 -2.62 -3.44 5.29
CA VAL A 55 -1.17 -3.53 5.04
C VAL A 55 -0.39 -3.58 6.37
N LEU A 56 -0.84 -2.86 7.40
CA LEU A 56 -0.27 -2.98 8.76
C LEU A 56 -0.44 -4.40 9.31
N GLY A 57 -1.62 -5.00 9.17
CA GLY A 57 -1.85 -6.39 9.57
C GLY A 57 -0.92 -7.37 8.85
N ILE A 58 -0.77 -7.20 7.53
CA ILE A 58 0.17 -7.98 6.72
C ILE A 58 1.60 -7.80 7.24
N MET A 59 2.02 -6.57 7.54
CA MET A 59 3.35 -6.27 8.04
C MET A 59 3.64 -6.96 9.39
N PHE A 60 2.66 -6.99 10.30
CA PHE A 60 2.78 -7.71 11.56
C PHE A 60 2.93 -9.22 11.34
N ILE A 61 2.18 -9.80 10.40
CA ILE A 61 2.30 -11.21 10.04
C ILE A 61 3.69 -11.50 9.46
N THR A 62 4.19 -10.68 8.51
CA THR A 62 5.52 -10.86 7.95
C THR A 62 6.62 -10.75 9.00
N PHE A 63 6.47 -9.82 9.95
CA PHE A 63 7.40 -9.67 11.06
C PHE A 63 7.41 -10.90 11.97
N ALA A 64 6.23 -11.42 12.32
CA ALA A 64 6.10 -12.62 13.14
C ALA A 64 6.76 -13.84 12.49
N LEU A 65 6.59 -14.01 11.17
CA LEU A 65 7.22 -15.10 10.42
C LEU A 65 8.75 -14.96 10.36
N ALA A 66 9.24 -13.76 10.04
CA ALA A 66 10.67 -13.48 10.00
C ALA A 66 11.33 -13.68 11.37
N SER A 67 10.64 -13.33 12.47
CA SER A 67 11.11 -13.54 13.84
C SER A 67 11.17 -15.02 14.25
N GLN A 68 10.27 -15.87 13.73
CA GLN A 68 10.35 -17.31 13.96
C GLN A 68 11.52 -17.94 13.19
N MET A 69 11.76 -17.51 11.95
CA MET A 69 12.84 -18.02 11.11
C MET A 69 14.23 -17.63 11.64
N SER A 70 14.36 -16.47 12.28
CA SER A 70 15.63 -15.93 12.78
C SER A 70 16.05 -16.40 14.16
N LYS A 71 15.16 -17.04 14.95
CA LYS A 71 15.54 -17.71 16.21
C LYS A 71 16.60 -18.82 16.01
N LEU A 72 16.91 -19.15 14.76
CA LEU A 72 17.96 -20.08 14.33
C LEU A 72 19.30 -19.39 13.99
N SER A 73 19.39 -18.05 14.01
CA SER A 73 20.58 -17.25 13.68
C SER A 73 21.21 -16.66 14.95
N GLU A 74 22.50 -16.90 15.19
CA GLU A 74 23.22 -16.42 16.39
C GLU A 74 23.56 -14.91 16.35
N ASN A 75 23.49 -14.25 15.18
CA ASN A 75 23.86 -12.83 15.02
C ASN A 75 22.65 -11.89 15.04
N SER A 76 22.54 -11.09 16.10
CA SER A 76 21.46 -10.10 16.29
C SER A 76 21.41 -9.00 15.20
N PHE A 77 22.56 -8.65 14.60
CA PHE A 77 22.62 -7.64 13.53
C PHE A 77 22.02 -8.14 12.21
N ASP A 78 22.35 -9.38 11.83
CA ASP A 78 21.82 -10.02 10.62
C ASP A 78 20.31 -10.23 10.73
N PHE A 79 19.80 -10.46 11.95
CA PHE A 79 18.38 -10.51 12.24
C PHE A 79 17.66 -9.17 11.95
N VAL A 80 18.17 -8.05 12.49
CA VAL A 80 17.57 -6.73 12.27
C VAL A 80 17.61 -6.35 10.78
N LYS A 81 18.72 -6.64 10.10
CA LYS A 81 18.87 -6.39 8.66
C LYS A 81 17.87 -7.21 7.84
N SER A 82 17.71 -8.50 8.15
CA SER A 82 16.72 -9.36 7.50
C SER A 82 15.30 -8.83 7.72
N LEU A 83 14.93 -8.50 8.96
CA LEU A 83 13.62 -7.94 9.28
C LEU A 83 13.28 -6.69 8.46
N LEU A 84 14.23 -5.75 8.36
CA LEU A 84 14.03 -4.52 7.59
C LEU A 84 13.86 -4.79 6.10
N LEU A 85 14.66 -5.68 5.51
CA LEU A 85 14.59 -6.00 4.08
C LEU A 85 13.27 -6.72 3.72
N HIS A 86 12.82 -7.63 4.58
CA HIS A 86 11.56 -8.37 4.39
C HIS A 86 10.33 -7.48 4.59
N SER A 87 10.42 -6.48 5.47
CA SER A 87 9.33 -5.51 5.73
C SER A 87 9.35 -4.31 4.78
N LEU A 88 10.34 -4.21 3.89
CA LEU A 88 10.51 -3.02 3.07
C LEU A 88 9.34 -2.79 2.09
N PRO A 89 8.83 -3.79 1.35
CA PRO A 89 7.68 -3.58 0.47
C PRO A 89 6.42 -3.06 1.18
N PRO A 90 5.95 -3.64 2.31
CA PRO A 90 4.80 -3.08 3.02
C PRO A 90 5.10 -1.70 3.62
N ILE A 91 6.30 -1.42 4.12
CA ILE A 91 6.68 -0.08 4.63
C ILE A 91 6.57 0.99 3.54
N LEU A 92 7.07 0.70 2.33
CA LEU A 92 6.99 1.64 1.21
C LEU A 92 5.56 1.88 0.73
N MET A 93 4.71 0.86 0.81
CA MET A 93 3.29 1.04 0.54
C MET A 93 2.61 1.92 1.62
N LEU A 94 2.95 1.69 2.89
CA LEU A 94 2.42 2.48 4.00
C LEU A 94 2.83 3.96 3.91
N SER A 95 4.06 4.27 3.51
CA SER A 95 4.50 5.67 3.37
C SER A 95 3.68 6.42 2.33
N VAL A 96 3.36 5.78 1.19
CA VAL A 96 2.48 6.33 0.17
C VAL A 96 1.07 6.53 0.72
N LEU A 97 0.49 5.50 1.36
CA LEU A 97 -0.87 5.58 1.89
C LEU A 97 -1.02 6.67 2.95
N VAL A 98 -0.06 6.80 3.86
CA VAL A 98 -0.03 7.86 4.87
C VAL A 98 -0.05 9.22 4.20
N TRP A 99 0.76 9.44 3.16
CA TRP A 99 0.76 10.71 2.45
C TRP A 99 -0.58 10.98 1.76
N LEU A 100 -1.17 9.98 1.11
CA LEU A 100 -2.48 10.13 0.48
C LEU A 100 -3.60 10.45 1.49
N VAL A 101 -3.59 9.79 2.65
CA VAL A 101 -4.51 10.10 3.75
C VAL A 101 -4.27 11.53 4.25
N SER A 102 -3.01 11.95 4.43
CA SER A 102 -2.66 13.31 4.85
C SER A 102 -3.17 14.37 3.87
N ILE A 103 -2.98 14.18 2.55
CA ILE A 103 -3.51 15.11 1.53
C ILE A 103 -5.03 15.24 1.64
N ASN A 104 -5.74 14.10 1.73
CA ASN A 104 -7.20 14.13 1.81
C ASN A 104 -7.71 14.68 3.16
N SER A 105 -6.91 14.59 4.21
CA SER A 105 -7.25 15.11 5.54
C SER A 105 -6.98 16.61 5.64
N GLU A 106 -5.84 17.09 5.15
CA GLU A 106 -5.44 18.50 5.18
C GLU A 106 -6.33 19.35 4.28
N TYR A 107 -6.64 18.86 3.08
CA TYR A 107 -7.46 19.56 2.10
C TYR A 107 -8.92 19.07 2.07
N PHE A 108 -9.38 18.45 3.15
CA PHE A 108 -10.67 17.76 3.23
C PHE A 108 -11.85 18.59 2.72
N LYS A 109 -12.04 19.78 3.28
CA LYS A 109 -13.16 20.67 2.91
C LYS A 109 -13.09 21.07 1.44
N ARG A 110 -11.91 21.50 0.99
CA ARG A 110 -11.68 21.98 -0.37
C ARG A 110 -11.95 20.91 -1.42
N ILE A 111 -11.46 19.68 -1.19
CA ILE A 111 -11.73 18.54 -2.06
C ILE A 111 -13.23 18.18 -2.04
N ASN A 112 -13.86 18.18 -0.87
CA ASN A 112 -15.29 17.87 -0.72
C ASN A 112 -16.22 18.95 -1.29
N GLN A 113 -15.76 20.20 -1.38
CA GLN A 113 -16.49 21.31 -2.01
C GLN A 113 -16.31 21.32 -3.54
N GLY A 114 -15.33 20.61 -4.06
CA GLY A 114 -14.98 20.65 -5.48
C GLY A 114 -14.20 21.90 -5.89
N ASP A 115 -13.72 22.71 -4.93
CA ASP A 115 -12.84 23.88 -5.16
C ASP A 115 -11.39 23.43 -5.43
N VAL A 116 -11.25 22.60 -6.45
CA VAL A 116 -9.98 22.00 -6.87
C VAL A 116 -9.94 21.99 -8.39
N ALA A 117 -8.75 22.22 -8.95
CA ALA A 117 -8.53 22.10 -10.38
C ALA A 117 -8.91 20.69 -10.87
N LYS A 118 -9.49 20.58 -12.07
CA LYS A 118 -9.95 19.30 -12.63
C LYS A 118 -8.82 18.27 -12.72
N GLU A 119 -7.61 18.74 -12.96
CA GLU A 119 -6.37 17.98 -13.00
C GLU A 119 -6.11 17.22 -11.69
N TYR A 120 -6.52 17.77 -10.55
CA TYR A 120 -6.40 17.08 -9.26
C TYR A 120 -7.07 15.70 -9.28
N SER A 121 -8.29 15.61 -9.81
CA SER A 121 -9.03 14.34 -9.89
C SER A 121 -8.30 13.32 -10.77
N THR A 122 -7.73 13.77 -11.89
CA THR A 122 -6.90 12.93 -12.77
C THR A 122 -5.71 12.34 -12.02
N TYR A 123 -4.95 13.17 -11.30
CA TYR A 123 -3.79 12.71 -10.53
C TYR A 123 -4.18 11.85 -9.31
N SER A 124 -5.30 12.15 -8.65
CA SER A 124 -5.85 11.36 -7.55
C SER A 124 -6.24 9.95 -7.99
N ASN A 125 -6.89 9.84 -9.15
CA ASN A 125 -7.24 8.54 -9.74
C ASN A 125 -6.01 7.79 -10.24
N LEU A 126 -5.04 8.48 -10.85
CA LEU A 126 -3.77 7.88 -11.27
C LEU A 126 -2.99 7.33 -10.07
N SER A 127 -2.91 8.09 -8.98
CA SER A 127 -2.31 7.64 -7.73
C SER A 127 -3.01 6.41 -7.17
N THR A 128 -4.35 6.40 -7.17
CA THR A 128 -5.15 5.23 -6.76
C THR A 128 -4.82 4.02 -7.62
N PHE A 129 -4.73 4.19 -8.94
CA PHE A 129 -4.35 3.11 -9.86
C PHE A 129 -2.96 2.55 -9.57
N MET A 130 -1.97 3.41 -9.27
CA MET A 130 -0.65 2.97 -8.85
C MET A 130 -0.68 2.20 -7.52
N VAL A 131 -1.52 2.61 -6.56
CA VAL A 131 -1.75 1.87 -5.30
C VAL A 131 -2.30 0.46 -5.58
N ILE A 132 -3.24 0.31 -6.53
CA ILE A 132 -3.79 -1.00 -6.92
C ILE A 132 -2.68 -1.92 -7.46
N ILE A 133 -1.83 -1.42 -8.36
CA ILE A 133 -0.71 -2.19 -8.89
C ILE A 133 0.26 -2.55 -7.76
N GLN A 134 0.59 -1.60 -6.89
CA GLN A 134 1.51 -1.80 -5.78
C GLN A 134 0.98 -2.84 -4.78
N LEU A 135 -0.34 -2.85 -4.51
CA LEU A 135 -0.99 -3.88 -3.71
C LEU A 135 -0.89 -5.27 -4.37
N GLY A 136 -1.08 -5.35 -5.69
CA GLY A 136 -0.91 -6.60 -6.44
C GLY A 136 0.53 -7.14 -6.40
N VAL A 137 1.52 -6.25 -6.53
CA VAL A 137 2.94 -6.59 -6.39
C VAL A 137 3.25 -7.06 -4.97
N LEU A 138 2.72 -6.39 -3.95
CA LEU A 138 2.86 -6.78 -2.55
C LEU A 138 2.26 -8.17 -2.30
N TYR A 139 1.05 -8.43 -2.79
CA TYR A 139 0.43 -9.75 -2.65
C TYR A 139 1.27 -10.86 -3.30
N LYS A 140 1.79 -10.61 -4.51
CA LYS A 140 2.69 -11.55 -5.18
C LYS A 140 3.99 -11.77 -4.40
N TYR A 141 4.59 -10.70 -3.90
CA TYR A 141 5.80 -10.76 -3.06
C TYR A 141 5.57 -11.64 -1.82
N LEU A 142 4.45 -11.46 -1.11
CA LEU A 142 4.13 -12.22 0.10
C LEU A 142 3.86 -13.70 -0.19
N THR A 143 3.11 -13.98 -1.26
CA THR A 143 2.79 -15.36 -1.64
C THR A 143 4.04 -16.12 -2.10
N ASP A 144 4.94 -15.47 -2.84
CA ASP A 144 6.23 -16.06 -3.21
C ASP A 144 7.09 -16.34 -1.96
N GLU A 145 7.14 -15.41 -1.00
CA GLU A 145 7.87 -15.59 0.27
C GLU A 145 7.33 -16.77 1.10
N LEU A 146 6.01 -16.89 1.21
CA LEU A 146 5.35 -18.02 1.86
C LEU A 146 5.58 -19.37 1.17
N LEU A 147 5.72 -19.38 -0.15
CA LEU A 147 6.00 -20.60 -0.92
C LEU A 147 7.44 -21.06 -0.74
N ILE A 148 8.40 -20.15 -0.54
CA ILE A 148 9.82 -20.47 -0.30
C ILE A 148 10.01 -21.19 1.04
N GLY A 149 9.28 -20.77 2.08
CA GLY A 149 9.31 -21.42 3.40
C GLY A 149 8.89 -22.90 3.40
N LYS A 150 8.39 -23.43 2.27
CA LYS A 150 7.96 -24.83 2.11
C LYS A 150 9.02 -25.78 1.52
N GLY A 151 10.27 -25.34 1.34
CA GLY A 151 11.39 -26.23 0.95
C GLY A 151 11.41 -26.63 -0.53
N GLY A 152 11.30 -25.66 -1.44
CA GLY A 152 11.39 -25.91 -2.88
C GLY A 152 12.79 -26.29 -3.39
N PRO A 153 12.92 -27.01 -4.53
CA PRO A 153 14.20 -27.51 -5.05
C PRO A 153 15.20 -26.40 -5.40
N THR A 154 16.50 -26.68 -5.18
CA THR A 154 17.65 -25.76 -5.18
C THR A 154 17.84 -24.92 -6.46
N ASN A 155 17.40 -25.40 -7.63
CA ASN A 155 17.41 -24.61 -8.88
C ASN A 155 16.35 -23.49 -8.91
N LYS A 156 15.29 -23.60 -8.09
CA LYS A 156 14.29 -22.54 -7.95
C LYS A 156 14.83 -21.36 -7.17
N THR A 157 15.83 -21.56 -6.29
CA THR A 157 16.39 -20.50 -5.43
C THR A 157 16.92 -19.32 -6.24
N MET A 158 17.67 -19.57 -7.32
CA MET A 158 18.21 -18.51 -8.19
C MET A 158 17.12 -17.77 -8.98
N LEU A 159 16.10 -18.51 -9.46
CA LEU A 159 14.97 -17.95 -10.20
C LEU A 159 14.08 -17.09 -9.27
N ILE A 160 13.87 -17.57 -8.05
CA ILE A 160 13.14 -16.90 -6.99
C ILE A 160 13.87 -15.63 -6.52
N GLU A 161 15.18 -15.69 -6.34
CA GLU A 161 15.98 -14.53 -5.95
C GLU A 161 15.96 -13.45 -7.05
N ALA A 162 16.03 -13.85 -8.32
CA ALA A 162 15.85 -12.95 -9.46
C ALA A 162 14.43 -12.37 -9.54
N LEU A 163 13.38 -13.16 -9.25
CA LEU A 163 11.99 -12.68 -9.18
C LEU A 163 11.80 -11.69 -8.02
N ARG A 164 12.35 -11.99 -6.84
CA ARG A 164 12.29 -11.12 -5.66
C ARG A 164 12.98 -9.79 -5.93
N SER A 165 14.14 -9.81 -6.57
CA SER A 165 14.85 -8.61 -7.02
C SER A 165 14.00 -7.76 -7.99
N ARG A 166 13.31 -8.40 -8.95
CA ARG A 166 12.39 -7.71 -9.87
C ARG A 166 11.16 -7.13 -9.17
N LEU A 167 10.54 -7.85 -8.23
CA LEU A 167 9.37 -7.35 -7.49
C LEU A 167 9.76 -6.18 -6.57
N ALA A 168 10.95 -6.24 -5.96
CA ALA A 168 11.50 -5.13 -5.18
C ALA A 168 11.74 -3.89 -6.05
N SER A 169 12.35 -4.05 -7.23
CA SER A 169 12.59 -2.91 -8.14
C SER A 169 11.30 -2.28 -8.66
N VAL A 170 10.29 -3.09 -8.98
CA VAL A 170 8.94 -2.60 -9.34
C VAL A 170 8.31 -1.85 -8.17
N THR A 171 8.43 -2.37 -6.94
CA THR A 171 7.92 -1.70 -5.73
C THR A 171 8.57 -0.33 -5.53
N TYR A 172 9.89 -0.22 -5.70
CA TYR A 172 10.59 1.06 -5.61
C TYR A 172 10.13 2.06 -6.67
N LEU A 173 9.99 1.61 -7.92
CA LEU A 173 9.55 2.47 -9.02
C LEU A 173 8.12 2.97 -8.79
N LEU A 174 7.21 2.08 -8.38
CA LEU A 174 5.82 2.44 -8.08
C LEU A 174 5.76 3.41 -6.91
N THR A 175 6.51 3.16 -5.84
CA THR A 175 6.55 4.04 -4.66
C THR A 175 7.05 5.44 -5.03
N LEU A 176 8.18 5.52 -5.73
CA LEU A 176 8.75 6.79 -6.16
C LEU A 176 7.80 7.55 -7.08
N GLY A 177 7.24 6.87 -8.07
CA GLY A 177 6.26 7.46 -8.98
C GLY A 177 5.02 7.98 -8.24
N ASN A 178 4.52 7.21 -7.26
CA ASN A 178 3.35 7.62 -6.50
C ASN A 178 3.65 8.80 -5.55
N MET A 179 4.86 8.87 -4.98
CA MET A 179 5.30 10.04 -4.22
C MET A 179 5.41 11.30 -5.08
N MET A 180 5.88 11.17 -6.33
CA MET A 180 5.89 12.29 -7.28
C MET A 180 4.47 12.77 -7.58
N ILE A 181 3.52 11.85 -7.83
CA ILE A 181 2.11 12.20 -8.05
C ILE A 181 1.50 12.84 -6.80
N ALA A 182 1.77 12.31 -5.61
CA ALA A 182 1.34 12.92 -4.34
C ALA A 182 1.88 14.35 -4.17
N SER A 183 3.12 14.59 -4.60
CA SER A 183 3.72 15.92 -4.61
C SER A 183 3.00 16.85 -5.59
N VAL A 184 2.71 16.40 -6.81
CA VAL A 184 1.93 17.16 -7.80
C VAL A 184 0.53 17.48 -7.27
N MET A 185 -0.15 16.51 -6.66
CA MET A 185 -1.45 16.74 -6.02
C MET A 185 -1.38 17.80 -4.92
N THR A 186 -0.35 17.76 -4.08
CA THR A 186 -0.12 18.75 -3.02
C THR A 186 0.10 20.15 -3.61
N ILE A 187 0.86 20.27 -4.69
CA ILE A 187 1.08 21.54 -5.39
C ILE A 187 -0.23 22.08 -5.97
N ILE A 188 -1.01 21.23 -6.64
CA ILE A 188 -2.32 21.62 -7.20
C ILE A 188 -3.23 22.15 -6.10
N LEU A 189 -3.41 21.37 -5.03
CA LEU A 189 -4.28 21.74 -3.92
C LEU A 189 -3.79 22.98 -3.17
N ARG A 190 -2.48 23.24 -3.13
CA ARG A 190 -1.96 24.39 -2.41
C ARG A 190 -2.02 25.68 -3.23
N PHE A 191 -1.80 25.62 -4.54
CA PHE A 191 -1.56 26.80 -5.36
C PHE A 191 -2.59 27.06 -6.46
N PHE A 192 -3.42 26.07 -6.81
CA PHE A 192 -4.40 26.19 -7.90
C PHE A 192 -5.81 26.03 -7.35
N SER A 193 -6.47 27.15 -7.03
CA SER A 193 -7.93 27.18 -6.81
C SER A 193 -8.63 27.40 -8.14
N THR A 194 -9.81 26.81 -8.25
CA THR A 194 -10.75 27.21 -9.29
C THR A 194 -11.64 28.27 -8.67
N ASP A 195 -11.69 29.46 -9.26
CA ASP A 195 -12.80 30.38 -9.00
C ASP A 195 -14.06 29.61 -9.42
N GLY A 196 -14.91 29.27 -8.45
CA GLY A 196 -16.13 28.47 -8.64
C GLY A 196 -17.04 29.06 -9.71
#